data_AF-A7J2Y0-F1
#
_entry.id   AF-A7J2Y0-F1
#
_cell.length_a   1.000
_cell.length_b   1.000
_cell.length_c   1.000
_cell.angle_alpha   90.00
_cell.angle_beta   90.00
_cell.angle_gamma   90.00
#
_symmetry.space_group_name_H-M   'P 1'
#
loop_
_entity.id
_entity.type
_entity.pdbx_description
1 polymer ?
#
loop_
_entity_poly.entity_id
_entity_poly.type
_entity_poly.pdbx_seq_one_letter_code
_entity_poly.pdbx_strand_id
1 'polypeptide(L)'
;QPNAMGGREVGGLANQLAIHRGFDHQSIELISEFWQTDRLARKPGLKAIEMFEAVERGDIQVIWIMATNPVVSMPDNRFVQQALKKCPLVIVSDVTAESDIAQYADLLLP
;
A
#
# COMPACT_ATOMS: atom_id res chain seq x y z
N GLN A 1 -5.89 -2.81 14.64
CA GLN A 1 -5.37 -3.86 13.73
C GLN A 1 -5.04 -5.12 14.53
N PRO A 2 -5.96 -6.10 14.62
CA PRO A 2 -5.75 -7.30 15.43
C PRO A 2 -4.60 -8.19 14.90
N ASN A 3 -4.29 -8.12 13.61
CA ASN A 3 -3.20 -8.90 12.98
C ASN A 3 -2.05 -8.02 12.44
N ALA A 4 -1.68 -6.98 13.18
CA ALA A 4 -0.60 -6.07 12.75
C ALA A 4 0.74 -6.79 12.56
N MET A 5 1.08 -7.76 13.42
CA MET A 5 2.31 -8.55 13.28
C MET A 5 2.26 -9.51 12.09
N GLY A 6 1.15 -10.24 11.90
CA GLY A 6 1.02 -11.14 10.75
C GLY A 6 1.09 -10.39 9.43
N GLY A 7 0.52 -9.18 9.34
CA GLY A 7 0.68 -8.32 8.16
C GLY A 7 2.14 -7.98 7.85
N ARG A 8 2.97 -7.75 8.87
CA ARG A 8 4.41 -7.49 8.69
C ARG A 8 5.15 -8.75 8.26
N GLU A 9 4.81 -9.88 8.84
CA GLU A 9 5.41 -11.18 8.53
C GLU A 9 5.20 -11.56 7.07
N VAL A 10 4.04 -11.22 6.47
CA VAL A 10 3.73 -11.53 5.07
C VAL A 10 4.16 -10.44 4.07
N GLY A 11 4.98 -9.47 4.49
CA GLY A 11 5.53 -8.44 3.59
C GLY A 11 4.66 -7.19 3.41
N GLY A 12 3.72 -6.91 4.33
CA GLY A 12 2.90 -5.71 4.33
C GLY A 12 3.62 -4.41 4.73
N LEU A 13 4.96 -4.39 4.68
CA LEU A 13 5.78 -3.21 4.95
C LEU A 13 6.63 -2.86 3.73
N ALA A 14 6.65 -1.58 3.36
CA ALA A 14 7.41 -1.12 2.19
C ALA A 14 8.94 -1.33 2.32
N ASN A 15 9.46 -1.49 3.54
CA ASN A 15 10.89 -1.58 3.82
C ASN A 15 11.40 -3.00 4.08
N GLN A 16 10.56 -4.03 3.94
CA GLN A 16 10.93 -5.42 4.15
C GLN A 16 10.23 -6.31 3.13
N LEU A 17 10.86 -7.42 2.78
CA LEU A 17 10.22 -8.52 2.08
C LEU A 17 9.48 -9.42 3.09
N ALA A 18 8.75 -10.42 2.58
CA ALA A 18 8.11 -11.44 3.42
C ALA A 18 9.11 -12.09 4.39
N ILE A 19 8.61 -12.66 5.49
CA ILE A 19 9.35 -13.30 6.58
C ILE A 19 10.47 -12.42 7.17
N HIS A 20 10.19 -11.11 7.27
CA HIS A 20 11.08 -10.09 7.84
C HIS A 20 12.44 -9.97 7.13
N ARG A 21 12.49 -10.31 5.84
CA ARG A 21 13.72 -10.24 5.05
C ARG A 21 14.03 -8.84 4.55
N GLY A 22 15.32 -8.57 4.38
CA GLY A 22 15.81 -7.39 3.70
C GLY A 22 15.82 -7.56 2.18
N PHE A 23 16.48 -6.63 1.49
CA PHE A 23 16.67 -6.66 0.04
C PHE A 23 18.09 -7.09 -0.34
N ASP A 24 18.76 -7.86 0.52
CA ASP A 24 20.04 -8.49 0.18
C ASP A 24 19.84 -9.59 -0.88
N HIS A 25 20.94 -9.95 -1.56
CA HIS A 25 20.90 -10.92 -2.67
C HIS A 25 20.28 -12.26 -2.27
N GLN A 26 20.68 -12.81 -1.12
CA GLN A 26 20.20 -14.10 -0.64
C GLN A 26 18.69 -14.07 -0.36
N SER A 27 18.21 -12.98 0.27
CA SER A 27 16.77 -12.79 0.52
C SER A 27 15.96 -12.68 -0.76
N ILE A 28 16.47 -11.95 -1.76
CA ILE A 28 15.81 -11.80 -3.07
C ILE A 28 15.75 -13.14 -3.79
N GLU A 29 16.87 -13.87 -3.87
CA GLU A 29 16.93 -15.17 -4.55
C GLU A 29 15.93 -16.17 -3.98
N LEU A 30 15.89 -16.30 -2.65
CA LEU A 30 14.98 -17.23 -1.98
C LEU A 30 13.51 -16.94 -2.31
N ILE A 31 13.11 -15.67 -2.27
CA ILE A 31 11.72 -15.27 -2.53
C ILE A 31 11.41 -15.40 -4.03
N SER A 32 12.33 -15.01 -4.90
CA SER A 32 12.21 -15.19 -6.35
C SER A 32 12.03 -16.65 -6.74
N GLU A 33 12.79 -17.57 -6.13
CA GLU A 33 12.65 -19.02 -6.34
C GLU A 33 11.29 -19.51 -5.86
N PHE A 34 10.89 -19.15 -4.63
CA PHE A 34 9.61 -19.56 -4.06
C PHE A 34 8.40 -19.08 -4.87
N TRP A 35 8.42 -17.82 -5.35
CA TRP A 35 7.35 -17.25 -6.18
C TRP A 35 7.52 -17.50 -7.68
N GLN A 36 8.59 -18.18 -8.11
CA GLN A 36 8.90 -18.44 -9.52
C GLN A 36 8.91 -17.16 -10.37
N THR A 37 9.54 -16.10 -9.86
CA THR A 37 9.57 -14.79 -10.50
C THR A 37 10.99 -14.22 -10.62
N ASP A 38 11.29 -13.64 -11.77
CA ASP A 38 12.47 -12.82 -12.03
C ASP A 38 12.25 -11.32 -11.71
N ARG A 39 11.00 -10.94 -11.42
CA ARG A 39 10.55 -9.56 -11.18
C ARG A 39 10.16 -9.36 -9.72
N LEU A 40 11.18 -9.27 -8.85
CA LEU A 40 11.03 -8.88 -7.46
C LEU A 40 11.56 -7.46 -7.21
N ALA A 41 10.96 -6.75 -6.25
CA ALA A 41 11.49 -5.47 -5.78
C ALA A 41 12.89 -5.66 -5.20
N ARG A 42 13.82 -4.76 -5.57
CA ARG A 42 15.23 -4.80 -5.13
C ARG A 42 15.60 -3.70 -4.14
N LYS A 43 14.64 -2.86 -3.77
CA LYS A 43 14.81 -1.75 -2.82
C LYS A 43 13.50 -1.49 -2.09
N PRO A 44 13.55 -0.86 -0.90
CA PRO A 44 12.36 -0.38 -0.21
C PRO A 44 11.46 0.50 -1.08
N GLY A 45 10.15 0.36 -0.88
CA GLY A 45 9.13 1.29 -1.38
C GLY A 45 8.95 2.50 -0.48
N LEU A 46 8.01 3.37 -0.86
CA LEU A 46 7.67 4.58 -0.11
C LEU A 46 6.86 4.23 1.15
N LYS A 47 7.12 4.95 2.25
CA LYS A 47 6.27 4.86 3.44
C LYS A 47 4.97 5.65 3.21
N ALA A 48 3.98 5.46 4.08
CA ALA A 48 2.63 6.01 3.88
C ALA A 48 2.59 7.52 3.56
N ILE A 49 3.33 8.36 4.29
CA ILE A 49 3.36 9.81 4.04
C ILE A 49 3.98 10.11 2.66
N GLU A 50 5.18 9.58 2.40
CA GLU A 50 5.90 9.74 1.14
C GLU A 50 5.10 9.19 -0.07
N MET A 51 4.33 8.12 0.14
CA MET A 51 3.45 7.52 -0.85
C MET A 51 2.31 8.48 -1.22
N PHE A 52 1.63 9.09 -0.24
CA PHE A 52 0.58 10.07 -0.54
C PHE A 52 1.15 11.36 -1.17
N GLU A 53 2.37 11.76 -0.80
CA GLU A 53 3.10 12.83 -1.50
C GLU A 53 3.41 12.48 -2.96
N ALA A 54 3.81 11.23 -3.23
CA ALA A 54 4.02 10.75 -4.59
C ALA A 54 2.72 10.68 -5.39
N VAL A 55 1.59 10.32 -4.76
CA VAL A 55 0.26 10.40 -5.39
C VAL A 55 -0.08 11.86 -5.73
N GLU A 56 0.09 12.78 -4.79
CA GLU A 56 -0.19 14.21 -4.98
C GLU A 56 0.65 14.83 -6.09
N ARG A 57 1.93 14.44 -6.21
CA ARG A 57 2.83 14.87 -7.30
C ARG A 57 2.53 14.23 -8.65
N GLY A 58 1.76 13.14 -8.68
CA GLY A 58 1.46 12.37 -9.89
C GLY A 58 2.50 11.28 -10.24
N ASP A 59 3.46 11.00 -9.35
CA ASP A 59 4.43 9.91 -9.51
C ASP A 59 3.75 8.53 -9.37
N ILE A 60 2.70 8.44 -8.53
CA ILE A 60 1.84 7.26 -8.39
C ILE A 60 0.50 7.55 -9.05
N GLN A 61 0.19 6.79 -10.10
CA GLN A 61 -1.05 6.95 -10.87
C GLN A 61 -2.17 6.00 -10.44
N VAL A 62 -1.84 4.96 -9.67
CA VAL A 62 -2.79 3.97 -9.17
C VAL A 62 -2.47 3.71 -7.70
N ILE A 63 -3.48 3.78 -6.84
CA ILE A 63 -3.38 3.39 -5.44
C ILE A 63 -4.47 2.39 -5.09
N TRP A 64 -4.09 1.31 -4.40
CA TRP A 64 -5.02 0.31 -3.90
C TRP A 64 -4.98 0.29 -2.37
N ILE A 65 -6.09 0.64 -1.75
CA ILE A 65 -6.27 0.73 -0.31
C ILE A 65 -7.12 -0.45 0.14
N MET A 66 -6.56 -1.29 1.01
CA MET A 66 -7.19 -2.54 1.44
C MET A 66 -7.45 -2.52 2.95
N ALA A 67 -8.72 -2.64 3.35
CA ALA A 67 -9.17 -2.77 4.74
C ALA A 67 -8.58 -1.72 5.71
N THR A 68 -8.41 -0.48 5.24
CA THR A 68 -7.92 0.65 6.02
C THR A 68 -8.53 1.96 5.53
N ASN A 69 -8.63 2.95 6.42
CA ASN A 69 -9.27 4.22 6.15
C ASN A 69 -8.28 5.37 6.42
N PRO A 70 -7.41 5.73 5.46
CA PRO A 70 -6.41 6.77 5.65
C PRO A 70 -7.02 8.18 5.69
N VAL A 71 -8.24 8.39 5.17
CA VAL A 71 -8.94 9.68 5.27
C VAL A 71 -9.47 9.97 6.68
N VAL A 72 -9.47 8.97 7.57
CA VAL A 72 -9.75 9.13 9.00
C VAL A 72 -8.48 8.97 9.84
N SER A 73 -7.63 7.99 9.53
CA SER A 73 -6.52 7.57 10.41
C SER A 73 -5.20 8.33 10.21
N MET A 74 -5.01 9.01 9.07
CA MET A 74 -3.77 9.75 8.83
C MET A 74 -3.77 11.11 9.55
N PRO A 75 -2.62 11.57 10.08
CA PRO A 75 -2.55 12.85 10.80
C PRO A 75 -3.00 14.06 9.97
N ASP A 76 -2.58 14.14 8.70
CA ASP A 76 -3.06 15.14 7.74
C ASP A 76 -4.06 14.51 6.77
N ASN A 77 -5.27 14.29 7.26
CA ASN A 77 -6.34 13.71 6.46
C ASN A 77 -6.76 14.59 5.28
N ARG A 78 -6.65 15.92 5.39
CA ARG A 78 -7.00 16.86 4.32
C ARG A 78 -6.06 16.73 3.14
N PHE A 79 -4.78 16.51 3.41
CA PHE A 79 -3.79 16.22 2.38
C PHE A 79 -4.09 14.90 1.68
N VAL A 80 -4.37 13.83 2.44
CA VAL A 80 -4.73 12.52 1.87
C VAL A 80 -5.95 12.63 0.96
N GLN A 81 -6.99 13.35 1.38
CA GLN A 81 -8.19 13.56 0.57
C GLN A 81 -7.90 14.30 -0.74
N GLN A 82 -6.96 15.26 -0.74
CA GLN A 82 -6.53 15.98 -1.95
C GLN A 82 -5.75 15.07 -2.89
N ALA A 83 -4.82 14.29 -2.36
CA ALA A 83 -4.04 13.33 -3.12
C ALA A 83 -4.95 12.29 -3.80
N LEU A 84 -5.91 11.73 -3.07
CA LEU A 84 -6.86 10.77 -3.62
C LEU A 84 -7.71 11.36 -4.75
N LYS A 85 -8.18 12.61 -4.62
CA LYS A 85 -8.95 13.30 -5.68
C LYS A 85 -8.13 13.58 -6.94
N LYS A 86 -6.80 13.62 -6.85
CA LYS A 86 -5.90 13.80 -7.99
C LYS A 86 -5.42 12.48 -8.59
N CYS A 87 -5.49 11.39 -7.83
CA CYS A 87 -5.02 10.09 -8.28
C CYS A 87 -5.89 9.61 -9.46
N PRO A 88 -5.31 9.22 -10.60
CA PRO A 88 -6.07 8.74 -11.75
C PRO A 88 -6.91 7.48 -11.50
N LEU A 89 -6.50 6.63 -10.55
CA LEU A 89 -7.24 5.42 -10.18
C LEU A 89 -7.05 5.09 -8.70
N VAL A 90 -8.13 5.17 -7.95
CA VAL A 90 -8.22 4.75 -6.55
C VAL A 90 -9.06 3.48 -6.46
N ILE A 91 -8.41 2.38 -6.04
CA ILE A 91 -9.10 1.12 -5.75
C ILE A 91 -9.24 1.01 -4.23
N VAL A 92 -10.44 0.67 -3.76
CA VAL A 92 -10.71 0.40 -2.36
C VAL A 92 -11.25 -1.02 -2.23
N SER A 93 -10.61 -1.83 -1.39
CA SER A 93 -11.16 -3.12 -0.94
C SER A 93 -11.59 -2.99 0.51
N ASP A 94 -12.90 -3.01 0.75
CA ASP A 94 -13.46 -2.82 2.08
C ASP A 94 -14.73 -3.66 2.26
N VAL A 95 -15.01 -4.06 3.50
CA VAL A 95 -16.15 -4.93 3.85
C VAL A 95 -17.48 -4.20 3.81
N THR A 96 -17.45 -2.86 3.72
CA THR A 96 -18.62 -2.00 3.64
C THR A 96 -18.39 -0.86 2.65
N ALA A 97 -19.42 -0.52 1.88
CA ALA A 97 -19.43 0.63 1.00
C ALA A 97 -19.65 1.97 1.73
N GLU A 98 -19.93 1.92 3.03
CA GLU A 98 -20.26 3.09 3.85
C GLU A 98 -19.03 3.72 4.52
N SER A 99 -17.82 3.21 4.28
CA SER A 99 -16.60 3.76 4.86
C SER A 99 -16.23 5.11 4.22
N ASP A 100 -15.61 6.01 4.99
CA ASP A 100 -15.23 7.34 4.47
C ASP A 100 -14.27 7.24 3.26
N ILE A 101 -13.44 6.20 3.23
CA ILE A 101 -12.50 5.98 2.13
C ILE A 101 -13.21 5.53 0.84
N ALA A 102 -14.35 4.84 0.94
CA ALA A 102 -15.11 4.39 -0.22
C ALA A 102 -15.62 5.56 -1.08
N GLN A 103 -15.81 6.75 -0.49
CA GLN A 103 -16.20 7.96 -1.20
C GLN A 103 -15.14 8.47 -2.21
N TYR A 104 -13.91 7.97 -2.10
CA TYR A 104 -12.78 8.33 -2.96
C TYR A 104 -12.44 7.24 -3.96
N ALA A 105 -13.16 6.11 -3.97
CA ALA A 105 -12.87 4.98 -4.85
C ALA A 105 -13.43 5.22 -6.26
N ASP A 106 -12.60 4.99 -7.27
CA ASP A 106 -13.05 4.78 -8.64
C ASP A 106 -13.51 3.33 -8.86
N LEU A 107 -12.92 2.39 -8.11
CA LEU A 107 -13.31 0.99 -8.06
C LEU A 107 -13.40 0.52 -6.60
N LEU A 108 -14.61 0.14 -6.18
CA LEU A 108 -14.86 -0.47 -4.87
C LEU A 108 -15.01 -1.99 -5.02
N LEU A 109 -14.21 -2.74 -4.28
CA LEU A 109 -14.20 -4.19 -4.23
C LEU A 109 -14.66 -4.69 -2.85
N PRO A 110 -15.45 -5.78 -2.79
CA PRO A 110 -15.85 -6.42 -1.53
C PRO A 110 -14.69 -7.18 -0.86
#